data_AF-A0A0C2W5J4-F1
#
_entry.id   AF-A0A0C2W5J4-F1
#
_cell.length_a   1.000
_cell.length_b   1.000
_cell.length_c   1.000
_cell.angle_alpha   90.00
_cell.angle_beta   90.00
_cell.angle_gamma   90.00
#
_symmetry.space_group_name_H-M   'P 1'
#
loop_
_entity.id
_entity.type
_entity.pdbx_description
1 polymer ?
#
loop_
_entity_poly.entity_id
_entity_poly.type
_entity_poly.pdbx_seq_one_letter_code
_entity_poly.pdbx_strand_id
1 'polypeptide(L)'
;HHWLQKLPTKFRPEAVGWWIRHHQTITNTLTIEDAVEFGAMWKTWWVSMQPLWRDGEALLKDTPTETDWGTLLRGGPLGMGLVMMTLGWWIKAIGDDDNMFVQTKLAEAMADVEWVLDQL
;
A
#
# COMPACT_ATOMS: atom_id res chain seq x y z
N HIS A 1 9.39 -26.01 2.63
CA HIS A 1 10.03 -24.68 2.65
C HIS A 1 9.30 -23.70 1.71
N HIS A 2 8.06 -23.27 2.00
CA HIS A 2 7.24 -22.51 1.02
C HIS A 2 6.40 -21.33 1.57
N TRP A 3 6.74 -20.73 2.72
CA TRP A 3 5.82 -19.79 3.40
C TRP A 3 6.38 -18.39 3.72
N LEU A 4 7.39 -17.91 2.99
CA LEU A 4 7.83 -16.50 3.08
C LEU A 4 7.60 -15.78 1.76
N GLN A 5 6.34 -15.72 1.31
CA GLN A 5 6.03 -14.92 0.13
C GLN A 5 6.08 -13.43 0.52
N LYS A 6 6.88 -12.65 -0.21
CA LYS A 6 6.96 -11.19 -0.05
C LYS A 6 5.85 -10.53 -0.87
N LEU A 7 5.42 -9.34 -0.46
CA LEU A 7 4.53 -8.51 -1.29
C LEU A 7 5.15 -8.30 -2.69
N PRO A 8 4.32 -8.18 -3.73
CA PRO A 8 4.79 -7.91 -5.09
C PRO A 8 5.74 -6.72 -5.13
N THR A 9 6.85 -6.86 -5.86
CA THR A 9 7.81 -5.77 -6.11
C THR A 9 7.44 -4.93 -7.32
N LYS A 10 6.48 -5.40 -8.13
CA LYS A 10 6.00 -4.71 -9.33
C LYS A 10 5.40 -3.35 -8.90
N PHE A 11 5.83 -2.27 -9.54
CA PHE A 11 5.39 -0.89 -9.27
C PHE A 11 5.61 -0.35 -7.85
N ARG A 12 6.30 -1.10 -6.98
CA ARG A 12 6.61 -0.61 -5.63
C ARG A 12 7.43 0.68 -5.72
N PRO A 13 7.07 1.74 -4.98
CA PRO A 13 7.87 2.96 -4.98
C PRO A 13 9.33 2.64 -4.62
N GLU A 14 10.27 3.20 -5.37
CA GLU A 14 11.69 2.90 -5.22
C GLU A 14 12.16 3.14 -3.78
N ALA A 15 11.67 4.21 -3.18
CA ALA A 15 11.99 4.61 -1.82
C ALA A 15 11.62 3.52 -0.79
N VAL A 16 10.49 2.82 -0.99
CA VAL A 16 10.09 1.66 -0.17
C VAL A 16 11.04 0.49 -0.41
N GLY A 17 11.43 0.24 -1.67
CA GLY A 17 12.42 -0.79 -2.00
C GLY A 17 13.79 -0.54 -1.41
N TRP A 18 14.24 0.72 -1.40
CA TRP A 18 15.49 1.14 -0.78
C TRP A 18 15.45 0.94 0.74
N TRP A 19 14.36 1.35 1.41
CA TRP A 19 14.18 1.16 2.86
C TRP A 19 14.22 -0.30 3.27
N ILE A 20 13.51 -1.19 2.57
CA ILE A 20 13.51 -2.64 2.85
C ILE A 20 14.92 -3.23 2.79
N ARG A 21 15.77 -2.73 1.89
CA ARG A 21 17.14 -3.21 1.70
C ARG A 21 18.10 -2.69 2.77
N HIS A 22 17.92 -1.46 3.24
CA HIS A 22 18.95 -0.78 4.04
C HIS A 22 18.56 -0.60 5.51
N HIS A 23 17.27 -0.56 5.86
CA HIS A 23 16.83 -0.16 7.19
C HIS A 23 15.49 -0.78 7.61
N GLN A 24 15.45 -2.11 7.79
CA GLN A 24 14.27 -2.86 8.26
C GLN A 24 13.82 -2.54 9.71
N THR A 25 14.11 -1.35 10.24
CA THR A 25 13.67 -0.92 11.56
C THR A 25 12.53 0.09 11.42
N ILE A 26 11.41 -0.20 12.08
CA ILE A 26 10.20 0.66 12.12
C ILE A 26 10.53 2.10 12.52
N THR A 27 11.61 2.29 13.27
CA THR A 27 12.09 3.59 13.75
C THR A 27 12.75 4.46 12.69
N ASN A 28 13.23 3.90 11.57
CA ASN A 28 13.84 4.68 10.51
C ASN A 28 12.78 5.06 9.47
N THR A 29 12.01 6.13 9.72
CA THR A 29 10.98 6.58 8.77
C THR A 29 11.64 7.19 7.53
N LEU A 30 11.25 6.72 6.35
CA LEU A 30 11.64 7.34 5.09
C LEU A 30 11.07 8.77 5.00
N THR A 31 11.90 9.73 4.61
CA THR A 31 11.43 11.07 4.23
C THR A 31 10.93 11.02 2.79
N ILE A 32 9.67 11.36 2.59
CA ILE A 32 9.06 11.49 1.26
C ILE A 32 9.22 12.95 0.83
N GLU A 33 9.89 13.18 -0.29
CA GLU A 33 10.16 14.53 -0.81
C GLU A 33 8.97 15.09 -1.60
N ASP A 34 8.27 14.23 -2.34
CA ASP A 34 7.07 14.58 -3.12
C ASP A 34 5.90 13.67 -2.74
N ALA A 35 4.94 14.21 -1.99
CA ALA A 35 3.76 13.49 -1.55
C ALA A 35 2.79 13.17 -2.70
N VAL A 36 2.78 13.96 -3.78
CA VAL A 36 1.93 13.74 -4.96
C VAL A 36 2.46 12.54 -5.73
N GLU A 37 3.75 12.55 -6.06
CA GLU A 37 4.40 11.48 -6.81
C GLU A 37 4.36 10.17 -6.01
N PHE A 38 4.70 10.24 -4.72
CA PHE A 38 4.63 9.07 -3.85
C PHE A 38 3.23 8.46 -3.83
N GLY A 39 2.19 9.28 -3.71
CA GLY A 39 0.80 8.84 -3.73
C GLY A 39 0.40 8.13 -5.02
N ALA A 40 0.81 8.68 -6.17
CA ALA A 40 0.56 8.07 -7.47
C ALA A 40 1.22 6.70 -7.59
N MET A 41 2.51 6.60 -7.24
CA MET A 41 3.25 5.33 -7.26
C MET A 41 2.68 4.32 -6.27
N TRP A 42 2.31 4.79 -5.07
CA TRP A 42 1.71 3.96 -4.02
C TRP A 42 0.39 3.37 -4.50
N LYS A 43 -0.47 4.17 -5.13
CA LYS A 43 -1.75 3.69 -5.70
C LYS A 43 -1.51 2.62 -6.76
N THR A 44 -0.58 2.84 -7.70
CA THR A 44 -0.24 1.85 -8.73
C THR A 44 0.26 0.54 -8.11
N TRP A 45 1.11 0.64 -7.08
CA TRP A 45 1.59 -0.52 -6.34
C TRP A 45 0.46 -1.27 -5.64
N TRP A 46 -0.41 -0.55 -4.95
CA TRP A 46 -1.55 -1.09 -4.22
C TRP A 46 -2.54 -1.83 -5.12
N VAL A 47 -2.93 -1.20 -6.24
CA VAL A 47 -3.79 -1.82 -7.27
C VAL A 47 -3.16 -3.10 -7.80
N SER A 48 -1.85 -3.12 -8.03
CA SER A 48 -1.16 -4.31 -8.54
C SER A 48 -1.13 -5.51 -7.57
N MET A 49 -1.45 -5.29 -6.29
CA MET A 49 -1.59 -6.36 -5.30
C MET A 49 -2.99 -6.94 -5.25
N GLN A 50 -3.99 -6.20 -5.73
CA GLN A 50 -5.38 -6.60 -5.62
C GLN A 50 -5.64 -7.88 -6.42
N PRO A 51 -6.58 -8.72 -5.98
CA PRO A 51 -7.01 -9.87 -6.75
C PRO A 51 -7.54 -9.46 -8.14
N LEU A 52 -7.46 -10.35 -9.12
CA LEU A 52 -7.89 -10.08 -10.50
C LEU A 52 -9.36 -9.65 -10.63
N TRP A 53 -10.23 -10.08 -9.72
CA TRP A 53 -11.64 -9.69 -9.70
C TRP A 53 -11.85 -8.24 -9.23
N ARG A 54 -10.82 -7.63 -8.63
CA ARG A 54 -10.81 -6.25 -8.14
C ARG A 54 -9.94 -5.33 -9.00
N ASP A 55 -9.86 -5.61 -10.30
CA ASP A 55 -9.10 -4.81 -11.24
C ASP A 55 -9.92 -3.57 -11.70
N GLY A 56 -9.29 -2.39 -11.73
CA GLY A 56 -9.90 -1.13 -12.17
C GLY A 56 -9.48 0.12 -11.38
N GLU A 57 -9.70 1.32 -11.95
CA GLU A 57 -9.32 2.61 -11.33
C GLU A 57 -10.04 2.91 -10.00
N ALA A 58 -11.19 2.26 -9.78
CA ALA A 58 -12.12 2.50 -8.67
C ALA A 58 -12.27 1.33 -7.68
N LEU A 59 -11.43 0.29 -7.78
CA LEU A 59 -11.37 -0.87 -6.87
C LEU A 59 -12.75 -1.34 -6.36
N LEU A 60 -13.43 -2.17 -7.16
CA LEU A 60 -14.77 -2.66 -6.88
C LEU A 60 -14.88 -3.28 -5.46
N LYS A 61 -15.93 -2.91 -4.72
CA LYS A 61 -16.19 -3.35 -3.34
C LYS A 61 -17.22 -4.49 -3.24
N ASP A 62 -17.39 -5.24 -4.32
CA ASP A 62 -18.32 -6.38 -4.37
C ASP A 62 -17.50 -7.66 -4.27
N THR A 63 -17.45 -8.24 -3.07
CA THR A 63 -16.65 -9.46 -2.79
C THR A 63 -17.43 -10.70 -3.22
N PRO A 64 -16.98 -11.47 -4.22
CA PRO A 64 -17.57 -12.75 -4.55
C PRO A 64 -17.32 -13.79 -3.43
N THR A 65 -18.28 -14.70 -3.22
CA THR A 65 -18.34 -15.67 -2.11
C THR A 65 -17.15 -16.62 -1.99
N GLU A 66 -16.39 -16.84 -3.06
CA GLU A 66 -15.16 -17.65 -3.07
C GLU A 66 -14.06 -16.89 -3.79
N THR A 67 -13.18 -16.20 -3.05
CA THR A 67 -12.10 -15.43 -3.65
C THR A 67 -10.74 -15.66 -3.02
N ASP A 68 -9.74 -15.79 -3.90
CA ASP A 68 -8.34 -15.98 -3.54
C ASP A 68 -7.69 -14.61 -3.26
N TRP A 69 -7.54 -14.28 -1.97
CA TRP A 69 -6.77 -13.14 -1.47
C TRP A 69 -5.25 -13.43 -1.40
N GLY A 70 -4.78 -14.55 -1.96
CA GLY A 70 -3.44 -15.09 -1.81
C GLY A 70 -2.29 -14.18 -2.27
N THR A 71 -2.56 -13.09 -3.01
CA THR A 71 -1.56 -12.04 -3.31
C THR A 71 -1.34 -11.08 -2.13
N LEU A 72 -2.39 -10.78 -1.37
CA LEU A 72 -2.38 -9.91 -0.19
C LEU A 72 -2.08 -10.71 1.09
N LEU A 73 -2.58 -11.94 1.19
CA LEU A 73 -2.31 -12.90 2.27
C LEU A 73 -0.92 -13.58 2.18
N ARG A 74 0.04 -12.93 1.53
CA ARG A 74 1.43 -13.39 1.52
C ARG A 74 2.04 -13.07 2.87
N GLY A 75 1.97 -14.03 3.79
CA GLY A 75 2.47 -13.99 5.18
C GLY A 75 4.00 -13.88 5.32
N GLY A 76 4.65 -13.06 4.49
CA GLY A 76 6.02 -12.64 4.74
C GLY A 76 6.11 -11.63 5.91
N PRO A 77 7.32 -11.32 6.40
CA PRO A 77 7.54 -10.50 7.60
C PRO A 77 7.01 -9.06 7.53
N LEU A 78 6.63 -8.60 6.33
CA LEU A 78 6.24 -7.23 6.00
C LEU A 78 5.02 -7.24 5.06
N GLY A 79 4.03 -8.09 5.34
CA GLY A 79 2.76 -8.15 4.59
C GLY A 79 1.95 -6.86 4.70
N MET A 80 0.71 -6.93 5.16
CA MET A 80 -0.14 -5.74 5.30
C MET A 80 0.45 -4.66 6.24
N GLY A 81 1.33 -5.04 7.16
CA GLY A 81 2.11 -4.10 7.98
C GLY A 81 2.95 -3.10 7.18
N LEU A 82 3.50 -3.49 6.01
CA LEU A 82 4.25 -2.57 5.15
C LEU A 82 3.33 -1.56 4.45
N VAL A 83 2.13 -1.99 4.08
CA VAL A 83 1.10 -1.12 3.48
C VAL A 83 0.70 -0.04 4.48
N MET A 84 0.39 -0.42 5.72
CA MET A 84 0.10 0.54 6.80
C MET A 84 1.27 1.48 7.09
N MET A 85 2.50 0.96 7.12
CA MET A 85 3.70 1.78 7.36
C MET A 85 3.92 2.84 6.28
N THR A 86 3.74 2.46 5.00
CA THR A 86 3.91 3.38 3.88
C THR A 86 2.80 4.42 3.79
N LEU A 87 1.57 4.10 4.23
CA LEU A 87 0.52 5.11 4.47
C LEU A 87 0.92 6.09 5.57
N GLY A 88 1.52 5.61 6.67
CA GLY A 88 2.04 6.46 7.73
C GLY A 88 3.12 7.44 7.25
N TRP A 89 4.00 7.00 6.33
CA TRP A 89 4.98 7.87 5.69
C TRP A 89 4.31 8.92 4.81
N TRP A 90 3.27 8.55 4.06
CA TRP A 90 2.52 9.47 3.21
C TRP A 90 1.79 10.54 4.03
N ILE A 91 1.14 10.15 5.13
CA ILE A 91 0.50 11.08 6.08
C ILE A 91 1.52 12.10 6.60
N LYS A 92 2.69 11.61 7.04
CA LYS A 92 3.76 12.48 7.54
C LYS A 92 4.29 13.43 6.46
N ALA A 93 4.34 12.98 5.21
CA ALA A 93 4.81 13.76 4.06
C ALA A 93 3.87 14.91 3.71
N ILE A 94 2.55 14.69 3.84
CA ILE A 94 1.53 15.71 3.63
C ILE A 94 1.60 16.73 4.77
N GLY A 95 1.76 16.29 6.02
CA GLY A 95 1.80 17.21 7.17
C GLY A 95 0.53 18.08 7.23
N ASP A 96 0.72 19.39 7.37
CA ASP A 96 -0.35 20.39 7.37
C ASP A 96 -0.61 21.01 5.96
N ASP A 97 -0.18 20.35 4.88
CA ASP A 97 -0.38 20.84 3.51
C ASP A 97 -1.87 20.85 3.13
N ASP A 98 -2.40 22.02 2.75
CA ASP A 98 -3.78 22.24 2.29
C ASP A 98 -4.05 21.73 0.86
N ASN A 99 -3.14 20.97 0.26
CA ASN A 99 -3.35 20.35 -1.04
C ASN A 99 -4.49 19.32 -1.00
N MET A 100 -5.70 19.82 -1.23
CA MET A 100 -6.95 19.05 -1.20
C MET A 100 -6.92 17.84 -2.14
N PHE A 101 -6.19 17.92 -3.27
CA PHE A 101 -6.05 16.77 -4.18
C PHE A 101 -5.29 15.63 -3.51
N VAL A 102 -4.14 15.90 -2.90
CA VAL A 102 -3.31 14.88 -2.23
C VAL A 102 -4.03 14.33 -1.00
N GLN A 103 -4.68 15.19 -0.21
CA GLN A 103 -5.49 14.75 0.93
C GLN A 103 -6.64 13.82 0.50
N THR A 104 -7.33 14.15 -0.60
CA THR A 104 -8.40 13.29 -1.15
C THR A 104 -7.84 11.92 -1.57
N LYS A 105 -6.67 11.89 -2.22
CA LYS A 105 -6.03 10.64 -2.64
C LYS A 105 -5.54 9.79 -1.47
N LEU A 106 -5.04 10.41 -0.41
CA LEU A 106 -4.73 9.71 0.82
C LEU A 106 -6.00 9.12 1.47
N ALA A 107 -7.08 9.89 1.55
CA ALA A 107 -8.35 9.43 2.12
C ALA A 107 -8.95 8.25 1.33
N GLU A 108 -8.93 8.32 -0.02
CA GLU A 108 -9.32 7.20 -0.89
C GLU A 108 -8.48 5.95 -0.58
N ALA A 109 -7.16 6.09 -0.45
CA ALA A 109 -6.26 4.98 -0.16
C ALA A 109 -6.49 4.35 1.23
N MET A 110 -6.70 5.18 2.26
CA MET A 110 -7.00 4.71 3.62
C MET A 110 -8.32 3.95 3.68
N ALA A 111 -9.38 4.51 3.09
CA ALA A 111 -10.70 3.89 3.07
C ALA A 111 -10.71 2.57 2.26
N ASP A 112 -9.87 2.48 1.23
CA ASP A 112 -9.72 1.23 0.49
C ASP A 112 -8.99 0.17 1.32
N VAL A 113 -7.88 0.54 1.96
CA VAL A 113 -7.10 -0.35 2.85
C VAL A 113 -7.93 -0.84 4.03
N GLU A 114 -8.70 0.03 4.67
CA GLU A 114 -9.64 -0.33 5.73
C GLU A 114 -10.65 -1.38 5.24
N TRP A 115 -11.27 -1.14 4.09
CA TRP A 115 -12.20 -2.09 3.52
C TRP A 115 -11.54 -3.45 3.24
N VAL A 116 -10.30 -3.49 2.76
CA VAL A 116 -9.57 -4.75 2.53
C VAL A 116 -9.34 -5.50 3.83
N LEU A 117 -8.94 -4.78 4.88
CA LEU A 117 -8.72 -5.38 6.20
C LEU A 117 -10.01 -6.02 6.74
N ASP A 118 -11.18 -5.44 6.44
CA ASP A 118 -12.47 -6.03 6.80
C ASP A 118 -12.82 -7.30 5.98
N GLN A 119 -12.23 -7.48 4.80
CA GLN A 119 -12.45 -8.66 3.95
C GLN A 119 -11.47 -9.82 4.23
N LEU A 120 -10.37 -9.58 4.95
CA LEU A 120 -9.33 -10.57 5.27
C LEU A 120 -9.66 -11.36 6.54
#